data_AF-A0A1W1CV51-F1
#
_entry.id   AF-A0A1W1CV51-F1
#
_cell.length_a   1.000
_cell.length_b   1.000
_cell.length_c   1.000
_cell.angle_alpha   90.00
_cell.angle_beta   90.00
_cell.angle_gamma   90.00
#
_symmetry.space_group_name_H-M   'P 1'
#
loop_
_entity.id
_entity.type
_entity.pdbx_description
1 polymer ?
#
loop_
_entity_poly.entity_id
_entity_poly.type
_entity_poly.pdbx_seq_one_letter_code
_entity_poly.pdbx_strand_id
1 'polypeptide(L)' 'MSPSGKIGAYSCDIDNNVEVFHTVTQEKIARYRATKKVVNSIYFINEKEFFINSSAKSVGYYRVK' A
#
# COMPACT_ATOMS: atom_id res chain seq x y z
N MET A 1 5.36 0.24 6.41
CA MET A 1 5.21 1.66 6.82
C MET A 1 6.19 2.50 6.01
N SER A 2 5.93 3.79 5.83
CA SER A 2 6.86 4.72 5.19
C SER A 2 8.12 4.92 6.03
N PRO A 3 9.24 5.43 5.47
CA PRO A 3 10.49 5.64 6.21
C PRO A 3 10.33 6.47 7.49
N SER A 4 9.47 7.50 7.48
CA SER A 4 9.16 8.32 8.65
C SER A 4 8.22 7.65 9.65
N GLY A 5 7.59 6.54 9.27
CA GLY A 5 6.56 5.86 10.06
C GLY A 5 5.22 6.61 10.14
N LYS A 6 5.08 7.79 9.50
CA LYS A 6 3.84 8.59 9.54
C LYS A 6 2.72 8.03 8.67
N ILE A 7 3.07 7.22 7.67
CA ILE A 7 2.13 6.61 6.74
C ILE A 7 2.26 5.09 6.81
N GLY A 8 1.13 4.43 6.95
CA GLY A 8 0.99 2.98 6.88
C GLY A 8 0.26 2.57 5.61
N ALA A 9 0.45 1.32 5.20
CA ALA A 9 -0.37 0.71 4.17
C ALA A 9 -0.64 -0.74 4.55
N TYR A 10 -1.85 -1.21 4.28
CA TYR A 10 -2.26 -2.60 4.52
C TYR A 10 -3.17 -3.08 3.38
N SER A 11 -3.14 -4.39 3.12
CA SER A 11 -4.09 -5.01 2.20
C SER A 11 -5.45 -5.13 2.85
N CYS A 12 -6.51 -4.79 2.13
CA CYS A 12 -7.88 -4.79 2.58
C CYS A 12 -8.80 -5.46 1.54
N ASP A 13 -9.97 -5.88 2.01
CA ASP A 13 -11.08 -6.45 1.22
C ASP A 13 -10.76 -7.73 0.42
N ILE A 14 -11.80 -8.26 -0.25
CA ILE A 14 -11.74 -9.52 -1.00
C ILE A 14 -10.90 -9.42 -2.28
N ASP A 15 -10.72 -8.20 -2.80
CA ASP A 15 -9.92 -7.95 -4.00
C ASP A 15 -8.46 -7.60 -3.65
N ASN A 16 -8.07 -7.69 -2.38
CA ASN A 16 -6.74 -7.34 -1.86
C ASN A 16 -6.31 -5.92 -2.27
N ASN A 17 -7.23 -4.96 -2.28
CA ASN A 17 -6.86 -3.55 -2.45
C ASN A 17 -5.90 -3.12 -1.33
N VAL A 18 -5.22 -2.00 -1.50
CA VAL A 18 -4.33 -1.46 -0.47
C VAL A 18 -4.83 -0.11 0.01
N GLU A 19 -5.10 -0.01 1.30
CA GLU A 19 -5.45 1.23 1.99
C GLU A 19 -4.18 1.87 2.55
N VAL A 20 -3.98 3.14 2.26
CA VAL A 20 -2.91 3.99 2.80
C VAL A 20 -3.51 4.93 3.82
N PHE A 21 -2.90 5.04 4.99
CA PHE A 21 -3.46 5.76 6.13
C PHE A 21 -2.39 6.47 6.96
N HIS A 22 -2.79 7.50 7.71
CA HIS A 22 -1.94 8.13 8.72
C HIS A 22 -1.85 7.26 9.97
N THR A 23 -0.64 6.91 10.40
CA THR A 23 -0.45 5.98 11.52
C THR A 23 -0.87 6.54 12.88
N VAL A 24 -0.84 7.87 13.04
CA VAL A 24 -1.22 8.56 14.28
C VAL A 24 -2.72 8.82 14.36
N THR A 25 -3.30 9.41 13.31
CA THR A 25 -4.72 9.80 13.30
C THR A 25 -5.65 8.70 12.83
N GLN A 26 -5.11 7.63 12.22
CA GLN A 26 -5.84 6.54 11.56
C GLN A 26 -6.69 7.01 10.37
N GLU A 27 -6.49 8.24 9.91
CA GLU A 27 -7.19 8.79 8.75
C GLU A 27 -6.77 8.06 7.48
N LYS A 28 -7.76 7.67 6.67
CA LYS A 28 -7.55 7.04 5.37
C LYS A 28 -7.17 8.11 4.35
N ILE A 29 -6.02 7.93 3.72
CA ILE A 29 -5.46 8.89 2.74
C ILE A 29 -5.90 8.50 1.34
N ALA A 30 -5.71 7.24 0.97
CA ALA A 30 -5.99 6.76 -0.37
C ALA A 30 -6.14 5.24 -0.42
N ARG A 31 -6.93 4.77 -1.39
CA ARG A 31 -7.07 3.35 -1.71
C ARG A 31 -6.55 3.06 -3.11
N TYR A 32 -5.73 2.03 -3.22
CA TYR A 32 -5.10 1.59 -4.45
C TYR A 32 -5.57 0.20 -4.85
N ARG A 33 -5.98 0.08 -6.11
CA ARG A 33 -6.29 -1.23 -6.68
C ARG A 33 -4.98 -1.95 -6.96
N ALA A 34 -4.69 -2.97 -6.16
CA ALA A 34 -3.49 -3.77 -6.29
C ALA A 34 -3.68 -4.85 -7.36
N THR A 35 -4.31 -5.96 -6.98
CA THR A 35 -4.52 -7.14 -7.80
C THR A 35 -5.42 -8.13 -7.05
N LYS A 36 -6.20 -8.97 -7.75
CA LYS A 36 -6.96 -10.07 -7.11
C LYS A 36 -6.08 -11.21 -6.57
N LYS A 37 -4.76 -11.01 -6.48
CA LYS A 37 -3.80 -11.98 -5.97
C LYS A 37 -3.38 -11.58 -4.55
N VAL A 38 -2.99 -12.57 -3.75
CA VAL A 38 -2.50 -12.35 -2.39
C VAL A 38 -1.33 -11.37 -2.40
N VAL A 39 -1.44 -10.30 -1.61
CA VAL A 39 -0.38 -9.32 -1.38
C VAL A 39 0.62 -9.91 -0.39
N ASN A 40 1.88 -10.02 -0.83
CA ASN A 40 2.96 -10.62 -0.04
C ASN A 40 3.74 -9.54 0.73
N SER A 41 3.92 -8.36 0.14
CA SER A 41 4.59 -7.24 0.81
C SER A 41 4.23 -5.89 0.20
N ILE A 42 4.34 -4.84 1.03
CA ILE A 42 4.20 -3.43 0.64
C ILE A 42 5.48 -2.72 1.06
N TYR A 43 6.21 -2.17 0.10
CA TYR A 43 7.52 -1.56 0.32
C TYR A 43 7.52 -0.08 -0.05
N PHE A 44 7.68 0.80 0.94
CA PHE A 44 7.80 2.23 0.70
C PHE A 44 9.22 2.58 0.26
N ILE A 45 9.33 3.27 -0.87
CA ILE A 45 10.60 3.82 -1.39
C ILE A 45 10.88 5.16 -0.68
N ASN A 46 9.83 5.95 -0.47
CA ASN A 46 9.84 7.21 0.27
C ASN A 46 8.43 7.50 0.81
N GLU A 47 8.18 8.73 1.27
CA GLU A 47 6.88 9.13 1.83
C GLU A 47 5.73 9.19 0.80
N LYS A 48 6.06 9.19 -0.49
CA LYS A 48 5.11 9.37 -1.59
C LYS A 48 5.02 8.16 -2.51
N GLU A 49 5.96 7.23 -2.47
CA GLU A 49 6.05 6.15 -3.46
C GLU A 49 6.27 4.80 -2.79
N PHE A 50 5.59 3.78 -3.31
CA PHE A 50 5.70 2.41 -2.80
C PHE A 50 5.43 1.35 -3.87
N PHE A 51 5.95 0.16 -3.63
CA PHE A 51 5.68 -1.04 -4.40
C PHE A 51 4.74 -1.97 -3.67
N ILE A 52 3.93 -2.70 -4.43
CA ILE A 52 3.16 -3.85 -3.97
C ILE A 52 3.71 -5.09 -4.66
N ASN A 53 4.21 -6.03 -3.86
CA ASN A 53 4.54 -7.37 -4.31
C ASN A 53 3.39 -8.33 -3.98
N SER A 54 3.07 -9.21 -4.90
CA SER A 54 1.95 -10.15 -4.80
C SER A 54 2.29 -11.45 -5.53
N SER A 55 1.41 -12.45 -5.47
CA SER A 55 1.57 -13.67 -6.28
C SER A 55 1.29 -13.47 -7.77
N ALA A 56 1.16 -12.22 -8.25
CA ALA A 56 1.11 -11.91 -9.67
C ALA A 56 2.51 -11.93 -10.32
N LYS A 57 2.57 -12.00 -11.65
CA LYS A 57 3.83 -11.94 -12.42
C LYS A 57 4.44 -10.54 -12.50
N SER A 58 3.73 -9.53 -12.00
CA SER A 58 4.09 -8.12 -12.07
C SER A 58 4.13 -7.48 -10.69
N VAL A 59 5.03 -6.52 -10.51
CA VAL A 59 5.08 -5.64 -9.33
C VAL A 59 4.25 -4.39 -9.60
N GLY A 60 3.41 -3.99 -8.65
CA GLY A 60 2.66 -2.74 -8.74
C GLY A 60 3.48 -1.58 -8.17
N TYR A 61 3.52 -0.45 -8.86
CA TYR A 61 4.14 0.80 -8.38
C TYR A 61 3.04 1.87 -8.22
N TYR A 62 3.06 2.56 -7.08
CA TYR A 62 2.03 3.51 -6.70
C TYR A 62 2.61 4.77 -6.08
N ARG A 63 1.87 5.87 -6.22
CA ARG A 63 2.21 7.16 -5.63
C ARG A 63 1.05 7.68 -4.77
N VAL A 64 1.36 8.02 -3.52
CA VAL A 64 0.50 8.75 -2.58
C VAL A 64 0.24 10.14 -3.18
N LYS A 65 -1.04 10.43 -3.49
CA LYS A 65 -1.46 11.73 -4.02
C LYS A 65 -1.59 12.76 -2.91
#